data_AF-A0A7Y5ANS2-F1
#
_entry.id   AF-A0A7Y5ANS2-F1
#
_cell.length_a   1.000
_cell.length_b   1.000
_cell.length_c   1.000
_cell.angle_alpha   90.00
_cell.angle_beta   90.00
_cell.angle_gamma   90.00
#
_symmetry.space_group_name_H-M   'P 1'
#
loop_
_entity.id
_entity.type
_entity.pdbx_description
1 polymer ?
#
loop_
_entity_poly.entity_id
_entity_poly.type
_entity_poly.pdbx_seq_one_letter_code
_entity_poly.pdbx_strand_id
1 'polypeptide(L)'
;MQYSEVKKICDELHKTGKPVSLDYLISQVPGAQASLVVHYQKWRNEQANRTPAPAEAPTDSMFSTDFINAFQRESEQYAKKLTDQLNQQLQQAMQAEVLAAEHNRELQQQAEQLEQRKAELENSLQQQQQQLSTQAEKYAALNEERDHAVKLSQSQQQELDSAKKQLDEQQKALAKAEQELQSNQQALTALQAELKQARQETAQAQKAAEDIQLKVISLQQAQDELEEQLQNEQQLNQQKLQKLQTELAAAEQELEPLQNKIKVAEQAEQQIKTLQQAEAKVKAELEAAQKTSQQALQDLQTRDHDVTELQAMLDEFESKLQQATKTETQAVALTKRLQAQLDQLQKSSNAQGNVIADQAGMADQHSALLEERDAALAQLAELQKRTEALVQERDTALAQLEQAQQDAVDGIQSQQAPAADIAAEQEKLQQQLDEYEKQISALQKERETAKREAAEQRDAALKVQEQLDAMQKAQVSDEADEADIHAALAQLKSNNAMLKEQSAITANHQAEQRETIKQLREELQQQRDKMHDMQMDQDKLTKQKNQLEQQVSFVKDNAAATIERLTRYREQAQEKIEKLEKKLSKATDA
;
A
#
# COMPACT_ATOMS: atom_id res chain seq x y z
N MET A 1 112.23 -5.45 69.72
CA MET A 1 112.93 -5.97 70.90
C MET A 1 114.11 -6.81 70.45
N GLN A 2 115.28 -6.64 71.07
CA GLN A 2 116.48 -7.39 70.67
C GLN A 2 116.66 -8.62 71.57
N TYR A 3 117.05 -9.76 70.97
CA TYR A 3 117.30 -11.03 71.66
C TYR A 3 118.23 -10.91 72.88
N SER A 4 119.17 -9.95 72.85
CA SER A 4 120.13 -9.65 73.91
C SER A 4 119.49 -9.23 75.24
N GLU A 5 118.37 -8.51 75.21
CA GLU A 5 117.67 -8.03 76.41
C GLU A 5 116.89 -9.18 77.07
N VAL A 6 116.16 -9.95 76.27
CA VAL A 6 115.43 -11.16 76.73
C VAL A 6 116.42 -12.19 77.28
N LYS A 7 117.56 -12.39 76.62
CA LYS A 7 118.63 -13.30 77.08
C LYS A 7 119.22 -12.87 78.42
N LYS A 8 119.48 -11.58 78.66
CA LYS A 8 119.98 -11.08 79.95
C LYS A 8 119.02 -11.38 81.10
N ILE A 9 117.72 -11.11 80.92
CA ILE A 9 116.69 -11.38 81.93
C ILE A 9 116.59 -12.89 82.21
N CYS A 10 116.62 -13.72 81.16
CA CYS A 10 116.59 -15.17 81.32
C CYS A 10 117.85 -15.71 82.01
N ASP A 11 119.05 -15.21 81.66
CA ASP A 11 120.31 -15.60 82.28
C ASP A 11 120.40 -15.15 83.75
N GLU A 12 119.83 -14.00 84.10
CA GLU A 12 119.79 -13.49 85.47
C GLU A 12 118.80 -14.26 86.36
N LEU A 13 117.61 -14.58 85.84
CA LEU A 13 116.66 -15.47 86.52
C LEU A 13 117.25 -16.88 86.72
N HIS A 14 117.97 -17.39 85.73
CA HIS A 14 118.63 -18.69 85.81
C HIS A 14 119.79 -18.69 86.83
N LYS A 15 120.59 -17.62 86.90
CA LYS A 15 121.66 -17.46 87.91
C LYS A 15 121.14 -17.29 89.34
N THR A 16 119.96 -16.69 89.50
CA THR A 16 119.33 -16.48 90.81
C THR A 16 118.48 -17.68 91.28
N GLY A 17 118.46 -18.78 90.52
CA GLY A 17 117.74 -20.01 90.86
C GLY A 17 116.21 -19.90 90.75
N LYS A 18 115.69 -18.82 90.15
CA LYS A 18 114.25 -18.64 89.93
C LYS A 18 113.82 -19.32 88.61
N PRO A 19 112.63 -19.95 88.55
CA PRO A 19 112.17 -20.61 87.34
C PRO A 19 111.95 -19.59 86.22
N VAL A 20 112.60 -19.78 85.08
CA VAL A 20 112.45 -18.93 83.89
C VAL A 20 111.20 -19.36 83.11
N SER A 21 110.03 -18.82 83.46
CA SER A 21 108.77 -19.08 82.75
C SER A 21 108.47 -18.03 81.68
N LEU A 22 107.81 -18.48 80.61
CA LEU A 22 107.38 -17.60 79.52
C LEU A 22 106.38 -16.53 80.03
N ASP A 23 105.50 -16.89 80.97
CA ASP A 23 104.54 -15.96 81.58
C ASP A 23 105.22 -14.84 82.38
N TYR A 24 106.31 -15.15 83.10
CA TYR A 24 107.08 -14.15 83.82
C TYR A 24 107.74 -13.15 82.85
N LEU A 25 108.27 -13.64 81.73
CA LEU A 25 108.86 -12.80 80.69
C LEU A 25 107.82 -11.92 79.98
N ILE A 26 106.62 -12.44 79.72
CA ILE A 26 105.50 -11.65 79.14
C ILE A 26 105.06 -10.53 80.11
N SER A 27 105.12 -10.76 81.43
CA SER A 27 104.73 -9.77 82.44
C SER A 27 105.75 -8.65 82.68
N GLN A 28 107.04 -8.91 82.45
CA GLN A 28 108.14 -7.97 82.73
C GLN A 28 108.64 -7.20 81.50
N VAL A 29 108.33 -7.69 80.29
CA VAL A 29 108.91 -7.18 79.05
C VAL A 29 107.79 -6.72 78.10
N PRO A 30 107.58 -5.41 77.92
CA PRO A 30 106.46 -4.89 77.11
C PRO A 30 106.73 -4.97 75.60
N GLY A 31 106.19 -5.97 74.91
CA GLY A 31 106.37 -6.14 73.46
C GLY A 31 105.48 -7.20 72.81
N ALA A 32 105.60 -7.38 71.49
CA ALA A 32 104.81 -8.36 70.75
C ALA A 32 105.12 -9.81 71.21
N GLN A 33 104.10 -10.51 71.72
CA GLN A 33 104.23 -11.84 72.33
C GLN A 33 104.87 -12.87 71.39
N ALA A 34 104.59 -12.79 70.08
CA ALA A 34 105.16 -13.71 69.09
C ALA A 34 106.71 -13.62 69.01
N SER A 35 107.28 -12.42 69.05
CA SER A 35 108.75 -12.25 69.05
C SER A 35 109.39 -12.74 70.36
N LEU A 36 108.70 -12.56 71.49
CA LEU A 36 109.18 -12.99 72.80
C LEU A 36 109.26 -14.53 72.90
N VAL A 37 108.27 -15.24 72.36
CA VAL A 37 108.24 -16.71 72.29
C VAL A 37 109.42 -17.24 71.47
N VAL A 38 109.70 -16.64 70.30
CA VAL A 38 110.83 -17.02 69.46
C VAL A 38 112.17 -16.77 70.17
N HIS A 39 112.31 -15.64 70.87
CA HIS A 39 113.52 -15.34 71.65
C HIS A 39 113.69 -16.26 72.86
N TYR A 40 112.61 -16.59 73.57
CA TYR A 40 112.65 -17.55 74.69
C TYR A 40 113.00 -18.97 74.23
N GLN A 41 112.42 -19.43 73.11
CA GLN A 41 112.80 -20.70 72.50
C GLN A 41 114.28 -20.71 72.07
N LYS A 42 114.77 -19.61 71.50
CA LYS A 42 116.19 -19.48 71.13
C LYS A 42 117.11 -19.54 72.34
N TRP A 43 116.77 -18.88 73.45
CA TRP A 43 117.53 -18.96 74.69
C TRP A 43 117.50 -20.37 75.31
N ARG A 44 116.33 -21.01 75.32
CA ARG A 44 116.18 -22.38 75.83
C ARG A 44 117.01 -23.38 75.02
N ASN A 45 117.07 -23.22 73.70
CA ASN A 45 117.93 -24.01 72.83
C ASN A 45 119.42 -23.72 73.06
N GLU A 46 119.80 -22.47 73.35
CA GLU A 46 121.17 -22.13 73.75
C GLU A 46 121.56 -22.72 75.12
N GLN A 47 120.63 -22.85 76.07
CA GLN A 47 120.88 -23.55 77.33
C GLN A 47 120.94 -25.07 77.15
N ALA A 48 120.12 -25.64 76.26
CA ALA A 48 120.16 -27.07 75.95
C ALA A 48 121.46 -27.48 75.23
N ASN A 49 122.03 -26.58 74.42
CA ASN A 49 123.32 -26.77 73.73
C ASN A 49 124.54 -26.31 74.55
N ARG A 50 124.36 -25.83 75.79
CA ARG A 50 125.48 -25.63 76.71
C ARG A 50 125.94 -27.00 77.18
N THR A 51 127.05 -27.45 76.62
CA THR A 51 127.78 -28.64 77.07
C THR A 51 127.96 -28.55 78.60
N PRO A 52 127.51 -29.55 79.38
CA PRO A 52 127.91 -29.62 80.78
C PRO A 52 129.44 -29.64 80.82
N ALA A 53 130.05 -28.77 81.63
CA ALA A 53 131.42 -28.99 82.06
C ALA A 53 131.52 -30.43 82.57
N PRO A 54 132.61 -31.18 82.29
CA PRO A 54 132.72 -32.57 82.72
C PRO A 54 132.51 -32.60 84.23
N ALA A 55 131.37 -33.14 84.65
CA ALA A 55 131.14 -33.44 86.05
C ALA A 55 132.22 -34.44 86.43
N GLU A 56 133.07 -34.05 87.37
CA GLU A 56 133.99 -34.95 88.05
C GLU A 56 133.18 -36.19 88.44
N ALA A 57 133.57 -37.35 87.90
CA ALA A 57 132.91 -38.60 88.21
C ALA A 57 132.97 -38.79 89.74
N PRO A 58 131.83 -38.91 90.43
CA PRO A 58 131.87 -39.29 91.83
C PRO A 58 132.44 -40.70 91.87
N THR A 59 133.61 -40.86 92.46
CA THR A 59 134.33 -42.13 92.63
C THR A 59 133.65 -43.10 93.59
N ASP A 60 132.38 -42.85 93.94
CA ASP A 60 131.51 -43.70 94.76
C ASP A 60 130.26 -44.13 93.98
N SER A 61 130.46 -44.60 92.74
CA SER A 61 129.43 -45.44 92.11
C SER A 61 129.61 -46.86 92.64
N MET A 62 128.67 -47.34 93.46
CA MET A 62 128.62 -48.73 93.97
C MET A 62 128.47 -49.80 92.87
N PHE A 63 128.41 -49.39 91.60
CA PHE A 63 128.32 -50.27 90.45
C PHE A 63 129.64 -50.23 89.67
N SER A 64 130.07 -51.39 89.16
CA SER A 64 131.29 -51.47 88.35
C SER A 64 131.19 -50.55 87.13
N THR A 65 132.34 -50.03 86.68
CA THR A 65 132.44 -49.27 85.44
C THR A 65 131.86 -50.03 84.24
N ASP A 66 131.97 -51.36 84.23
CA ASP A 66 131.36 -52.22 83.23
C ASP A 66 129.82 -52.22 83.29
N PHE A 67 129.23 -52.18 84.49
CA PHE A 67 127.78 -52.06 84.67
C PHE A 67 127.28 -50.70 84.20
N ILE A 68 127.97 -49.61 84.54
CA ILE A 68 127.59 -48.26 84.11
C ILE A 68 127.64 -48.16 82.58
N ASN A 69 128.69 -48.69 81.96
CA ASN A 69 128.83 -48.72 80.51
C ASN A 69 127.78 -49.63 79.83
N ALA A 70 127.45 -50.77 80.43
CA ALA A 70 126.41 -51.66 79.93
C ALA A 70 125.01 -51.04 80.06
N PHE A 71 124.70 -50.43 81.20
CA PHE A 71 123.45 -49.71 81.43
C PHE A 71 123.30 -48.50 80.51
N GLN A 72 124.37 -47.73 80.30
CA GLN A 72 124.37 -46.63 79.32
C GLN A 72 124.07 -47.15 77.92
N ARG A 73 124.76 -48.21 77.46
CA ARG A 73 124.48 -48.83 76.15
C ARG A 73 123.06 -49.36 76.03
N GLU A 74 122.53 -50.01 77.07
CA GLU A 74 121.15 -50.51 77.06
C GLU A 74 120.13 -49.37 77.07
N SER A 75 120.38 -48.31 77.84
CA SER A 75 119.55 -47.10 77.86
C SER A 75 119.56 -46.37 76.52
N GLU A 76 120.71 -46.29 75.85
CA GLU A 76 120.85 -45.72 74.51
C GLU A 76 120.14 -46.59 73.46
N GLN A 77 120.25 -47.91 73.55
CA GLN A 77 119.51 -48.83 72.68
C GLN A 77 117.99 -48.72 72.90
N TYR A 78 117.54 -48.60 74.15
CA TYR A 78 116.13 -48.42 74.47
C TYR A 78 115.62 -47.06 73.99
N ALA A 79 116.37 -45.98 74.21
CA ALA A 79 116.06 -44.63 73.72
C ALA A 79 116.00 -44.60 72.19
N LYS A 80 116.94 -45.29 71.52
CA LYS A 80 116.94 -45.44 70.06
C LYS A 80 115.73 -46.22 69.58
N LYS A 81 115.41 -47.38 70.17
CA LYS A 81 114.20 -48.15 69.84
C LYS A 81 112.93 -47.34 70.02
N LEU A 82 112.82 -46.59 71.12
CA LEU A 82 111.67 -45.73 71.40
C LEU A 82 111.56 -44.59 70.38
N THR A 83 112.69 -43.99 70.00
CA THR A 83 112.77 -42.93 69.00
C THR A 83 112.42 -43.46 67.61
N ASP A 84 112.92 -44.64 67.25
CA ASP A 84 112.60 -45.32 65.99
C ASP A 84 111.11 -45.68 65.93
N GLN A 85 110.53 -46.18 67.03
CA GLN A 85 109.10 -46.46 67.12
C GLN A 85 108.25 -45.19 67.00
N LEU A 86 108.65 -44.11 67.66
CA LEU A 86 107.96 -42.82 67.57
C LEU A 86 108.05 -42.23 66.16
N ASN A 87 109.22 -42.33 65.50
CA ASN A 87 109.40 -41.91 64.12
C ASN A 87 108.55 -42.73 63.15
N GLN A 88 108.43 -44.04 63.37
CA GLN A 88 107.56 -44.90 62.58
C GLN A 88 106.09 -44.51 62.75
N GLN A 89 105.63 -44.25 63.98
CA GLN A 89 104.27 -43.78 64.25
C GLN A 89 104.02 -42.41 63.61
N LEU A 90 105.00 -41.49 63.65
CA LEU A 90 104.90 -40.18 63.02
C LEU A 90 104.81 -40.30 61.49
N GLN A 91 105.60 -41.18 60.87
CA GLN A 91 105.52 -41.44 59.43
C GLN A 91 104.16 -42.02 59.02
N GLN A 92 103.62 -42.96 59.81
CA GLN A 92 102.28 -43.52 59.57
C GLN A 92 101.19 -42.46 59.73
N ALA A 93 101.27 -41.61 60.76
CA ALA A 93 100.32 -40.53 60.98
C ALA A 93 100.37 -39.50 59.84
N MET A 94 101.57 -39.12 59.39
CA MET A 94 101.77 -38.21 58.27
C MET A 94 101.21 -38.80 56.96
N GLN A 95 101.45 -40.09 56.69
CA GLN A 95 100.89 -40.76 55.52
C GLN A 95 99.36 -40.82 55.58
N ALA A 96 98.78 -41.11 56.74
CA ALA A 96 97.33 -41.12 56.94
C ALA A 96 96.72 -39.72 56.77
N GLU A 97 97.40 -38.66 57.22
CA GLU A 97 96.97 -37.28 57.04
C GLU A 97 97.00 -36.87 55.56
N VAL A 98 98.04 -37.25 54.81
CA VAL A 98 98.11 -37.01 53.37
C VAL A 98 96.97 -37.71 52.63
N LEU A 99 96.71 -38.99 52.91
CA LEU A 99 95.60 -39.73 52.31
C LEU A 99 94.24 -39.12 52.66
N ALA A 100 94.05 -38.67 53.91
CA ALA A 100 92.83 -37.98 54.32
C ALA A 100 92.65 -36.63 53.62
N ALA A 101 93.75 -35.89 53.41
CA ALA A 101 93.73 -34.62 52.67
C ALA A 101 93.42 -34.85 51.18
N GLU A 102 93.98 -35.88 50.56
CA GLU A 102 93.67 -36.28 49.18
C GLU A 102 92.20 -36.67 49.05
N HIS A 103 91.68 -37.52 49.95
CA HIS A 103 90.27 -37.91 49.94
C HIS A 103 89.32 -36.72 50.17
N ASN A 104 89.66 -35.79 51.07
CA ASN A 104 88.89 -34.57 51.25
C ASN A 104 88.90 -33.67 50.00
N ARG A 105 90.03 -33.61 49.29
CA ARG A 105 90.14 -32.89 48.03
C ARG A 105 89.28 -33.54 46.94
N GLU A 106 89.27 -34.87 46.85
CA GLU A 106 88.39 -35.59 45.92
C GLU A 106 86.91 -35.36 46.24
N LEU A 107 86.52 -35.40 47.53
CA LEU A 107 85.16 -35.07 47.96
C LEU A 107 84.76 -33.64 47.62
N GLN A 108 85.67 -32.67 47.78
CA GLN A 108 85.42 -31.27 47.38
C GLN A 108 85.18 -31.17 45.88
N GLN A 109 86.00 -31.83 45.05
CA GLN A 109 85.81 -31.86 43.60
C GLN A 109 84.48 -32.52 43.20
N GLN A 110 84.10 -33.60 43.87
CA GLN A 110 82.81 -34.26 43.64
C GLN A 110 81.64 -33.35 44.05
N ALA A 111 81.76 -32.63 45.18
CA ALA A 111 80.74 -31.69 45.62
C ALA A 111 80.56 -30.54 44.62
N GLU A 112 81.66 -29.96 44.13
CA GLU A 112 81.64 -28.92 43.09
C GLU A 112 80.99 -29.42 41.79
N GLN A 113 81.32 -30.64 41.33
CA GLN A 113 80.70 -31.24 40.15
C GLN A 113 79.20 -31.48 40.33
N LEU A 114 78.78 -31.92 41.52
CA LEU A 114 77.36 -32.11 41.83
C LEU A 114 76.61 -30.77 41.88
N GLU A 115 77.23 -29.72 42.41
CA GLU A 115 76.65 -28.38 42.43
C GLU A 115 76.50 -27.80 41.02
N GLN A 116 77.50 -27.99 40.16
CA GLN A 116 77.41 -27.62 38.74
C GLN A 116 76.27 -28.37 38.03
N ARG A 117 76.19 -29.69 38.19
CA ARG A 117 75.09 -30.49 37.61
C ARG A 117 73.72 -30.06 38.13
N LYS A 118 73.62 -29.74 39.43
CA LYS A 118 72.38 -29.24 40.02
C LYS A 118 71.99 -27.92 39.37
N ALA A 119 72.91 -26.98 39.22
CA ALA A 119 72.65 -25.70 38.56
C ALA A 119 72.25 -25.87 37.08
N GLU A 120 72.88 -26.78 36.35
CA GLU A 120 72.50 -27.13 34.97
C GLU A 120 71.07 -27.69 34.89
N LEU A 121 70.71 -28.60 35.80
CA LEU A 121 69.36 -29.17 35.87
C LEU A 121 68.32 -28.14 36.29
N GLU A 122 68.62 -27.27 37.24
CA GLU A 122 67.73 -26.18 37.66
C GLU A 122 67.49 -25.19 36.51
N ASN A 123 68.53 -24.83 35.77
CA ASN A 123 68.40 -23.99 34.58
C ASN A 123 67.58 -24.67 33.48
N SER A 124 67.80 -25.97 33.24
CA SER A 124 67.04 -26.75 32.27
C SER A 124 65.56 -26.85 32.65
N LEU A 125 65.27 -27.10 33.93
CA LEU A 125 63.90 -27.14 34.45
C LEU A 125 63.21 -25.78 34.32
N GLN A 126 63.90 -24.69 34.65
CA GLN A 126 63.35 -23.34 34.52
C GLN A 126 63.05 -22.99 33.06
N GLN A 127 63.95 -23.35 32.13
CA GLN A 127 63.71 -23.19 30.70
C GLN A 127 62.50 -24.00 30.22
N GLN A 128 62.37 -25.26 30.66
CA GLN A 128 61.22 -26.09 30.31
C GLN A 128 59.91 -25.52 30.86
N GLN A 129 59.93 -24.98 32.08
CA GLN A 129 58.75 -24.35 32.68
C GLN A 129 58.35 -23.06 31.95
N GLN A 130 59.31 -22.24 31.54
CA GLN A 130 59.05 -21.07 30.69
C GLN A 130 58.46 -21.48 29.34
N GLN A 131 59.02 -22.51 28.69
CA GLN A 131 58.48 -23.01 27.42
C GLN A 131 57.03 -23.49 27.56
N LEU A 132 56.71 -24.22 28.64
CA LEU A 132 55.35 -24.66 28.92
C LEU A 132 54.40 -23.49 29.18
N SER A 133 54.85 -22.46 29.92
CA SER A 133 54.07 -21.23 30.14
C SER A 133 53.76 -20.52 28.82
N THR A 134 54.77 -20.31 27.98
CA THR A 134 54.59 -19.68 26.67
C THR A 134 53.69 -20.52 25.75
N GLN A 135 53.77 -21.86 25.81
CA GLN A 135 52.85 -22.71 25.07
C GLN A 135 51.42 -22.58 25.58
N ALA A 136 51.21 -22.55 26.90
CA ALA A 136 49.90 -22.36 27.50
C ALA A 136 49.26 -21.02 27.10
N GLU A 137 50.05 -19.94 27.10
CA GLU A 137 49.61 -18.61 26.62
C GLU A 137 49.22 -18.64 25.14
N LYS A 138 50.00 -19.30 24.29
CA LYS A 138 49.68 -19.47 22.87
C LYS A 138 48.38 -20.26 22.65
N TYR A 139 48.17 -21.34 23.42
CA TYR A 139 46.92 -22.11 23.36
C TYR A 139 45.72 -21.30 23.85
N ALA A 140 45.88 -20.47 24.89
CA ALA A 140 44.84 -19.57 25.36
C ALA A 140 44.45 -18.56 24.26
N ALA A 141 45.45 -17.91 23.65
CA ALA A 141 45.23 -16.97 22.54
C ALA A 141 44.54 -17.62 21.33
N LEU A 142 44.95 -18.83 20.95
CA LEU A 142 44.31 -19.59 19.86
C LEU A 142 42.85 -19.96 20.18
N ASN A 143 42.55 -20.28 21.44
CA ASN A 143 41.17 -20.54 21.86
C ASN A 143 40.31 -19.27 21.79
N GLU A 144 40.84 -18.13 22.21
CA GLU A 144 40.14 -16.84 22.11
C GLU A 144 39.89 -16.45 20.64
N GLU A 145 40.89 -16.65 19.76
CA GLU A 145 40.74 -16.39 18.32
C GLU A 145 39.70 -17.31 17.69
N ARG A 146 39.71 -18.60 18.04
CA ARG A 146 38.66 -19.55 17.61
C ARG A 146 37.28 -19.10 18.08
N ASP A 147 37.13 -18.73 19.35
CA ASP A 147 35.84 -18.33 19.89
C ASP A 147 35.33 -17.03 19.26
N HIS A 148 36.24 -16.10 18.94
CA HIS A 148 35.92 -14.91 18.16
C HIS A 148 35.49 -15.26 16.73
N ALA A 149 36.21 -16.15 16.05
CA ALA A 149 35.85 -16.61 14.70
C ALA A 149 34.48 -17.31 14.66
N VAL A 150 34.17 -18.13 15.68
CA VAL A 150 32.85 -18.77 15.81
C VAL A 150 31.74 -17.74 16.01
N LYS A 151 31.95 -16.74 16.88
CA LYS A 151 30.97 -15.66 17.08
C LYS A 151 30.74 -14.85 15.80
N LEU A 152 31.82 -14.53 15.07
CA LEU A 152 31.72 -13.81 13.81
C LEU A 152 30.94 -14.62 12.77
N SER A 153 31.24 -15.92 12.64
CA SER A 153 30.50 -16.82 11.75
C SER A 153 29.02 -16.94 12.11
N GLN A 154 28.68 -17.00 13.40
CA GLN A 154 27.29 -16.98 13.87
C GLN A 154 26.58 -15.67 13.52
N SER A 155 27.25 -14.53 13.71
CA SER A 155 26.70 -13.21 13.33
C SER A 155 26.43 -13.14 11.83
N GLN A 156 27.40 -13.55 11.00
CA GLN A 156 27.24 -13.59 9.54
C GLN A 156 26.10 -14.52 9.11
N GLN A 157 25.94 -15.67 9.78
CA GLN A 157 24.84 -16.58 9.49
C GLN A 157 23.48 -15.96 9.82
N GLN A 158 23.37 -15.24 10.94
CA GLN A 158 22.14 -14.52 11.30
C GLN A 158 21.82 -13.41 10.30
N GLU A 159 22.81 -12.66 9.85
CA GLU A 159 22.65 -11.64 8.80
C GLU A 159 22.18 -12.26 7.48
N LEU A 160 22.77 -13.39 7.07
CA LEU A 160 22.35 -14.13 5.87
C LEU A 160 20.90 -14.63 5.98
N ASP A 161 20.50 -15.15 7.16
CA ASP A 161 19.14 -15.64 7.36
C ASP A 161 18.13 -14.48 7.39
N SER A 162 18.52 -13.32 7.93
CA SER A 162 17.71 -12.09 7.85
C SER A 162 17.57 -11.59 6.40
N ALA A 163 18.67 -11.54 5.65
CA ALA A 163 18.65 -11.12 4.25
C ALA A 163 17.81 -12.06 3.38
N LYS A 164 17.85 -13.39 3.64
CA LYS A 164 16.98 -14.35 2.95
C LYS A 164 15.50 -14.12 3.25
N LYS A 165 15.14 -13.79 4.49
CA LYS A 165 13.75 -13.45 4.83
C LYS A 165 13.29 -12.19 4.10
N GLN A 166 14.11 -11.15 4.09
CA GLN A 166 13.80 -9.91 3.36
C GLN A 166 13.65 -10.16 1.85
N LEU A 167 14.48 -11.03 1.26
CA LEU A 167 14.35 -11.42 -0.14
C LEU A 167 13.01 -12.13 -0.41
N ASP A 168 12.60 -13.06 0.45
CA ASP A 168 11.32 -13.79 0.32
C ASP A 168 10.11 -12.86 0.48
N GLU A 169 10.19 -11.88 1.38
CA GLU A 169 9.18 -10.82 1.52
C GLU A 169 9.11 -9.93 0.29
N GLN A 170 10.25 -9.51 -0.26
CA GLN A 170 10.29 -8.73 -1.50
C GLN A 170 9.75 -9.52 -2.69
N GLN A 171 10.04 -10.81 -2.81
CA GLN A 171 9.49 -11.66 -3.87
C GLN A 171 7.97 -11.78 -3.77
N LYS A 172 7.42 -11.92 -2.56
CA LYS A 172 5.96 -11.91 -2.34
C LYS A 172 5.32 -10.56 -2.70
N ALA A 173 5.97 -9.46 -2.35
CA ALA A 173 5.50 -8.12 -2.72
C ALA A 173 5.52 -7.91 -4.24
N LEU A 174 6.56 -8.39 -4.92
CA LEU A 174 6.67 -8.36 -6.40
C LEU A 174 5.56 -9.19 -7.06
N ALA A 175 5.33 -10.42 -6.58
CA ALA A 175 4.25 -11.27 -7.10
C ALA A 175 2.86 -10.62 -6.95
N LYS A 176 2.63 -9.95 -5.81
CA LYS A 176 1.38 -9.19 -5.59
C LYS A 176 1.27 -8.01 -6.56
N ALA A 177 2.35 -7.25 -6.76
CA ALA A 177 2.38 -6.13 -7.69
C ALA A 177 2.18 -6.58 -9.15
N GLU A 178 2.75 -7.73 -9.55
CA GLU A 178 2.51 -8.33 -10.86
C GLU A 178 1.04 -8.75 -11.05
N GLN A 179 0.42 -9.33 -10.01
CA GLN A 179 -0.99 -9.67 -10.05
C GLN A 179 -1.89 -8.43 -10.18
N GLU A 180 -1.59 -7.36 -9.43
CA GLU A 180 -2.30 -6.07 -9.54
C GLU A 180 -2.11 -5.44 -10.93
N LEU A 181 -0.90 -5.49 -11.49
CA LEU A 181 -0.61 -5.01 -12.85
C LEU A 181 -1.43 -5.79 -13.90
N GLN A 182 -1.52 -7.12 -13.76
CA GLN A 182 -2.27 -7.96 -14.67
C GLN A 182 -3.78 -7.67 -14.59
N SER A 183 -4.31 -7.48 -13.38
CA SER A 183 -5.70 -7.05 -13.16
C SER A 183 -5.96 -5.68 -13.82
N ASN A 184 -5.05 -4.73 -13.65
CA ASN A 184 -5.16 -3.41 -14.26
C ASN A 184 -5.10 -3.47 -15.80
N GLN A 185 -4.24 -4.33 -16.37
CA GLN A 185 -4.20 -4.55 -17.83
C GLN A 185 -5.51 -5.13 -18.35
N GLN A 186 -6.11 -6.09 -17.65
CA GLN A 186 -7.41 -6.65 -18.03
C GLN A 186 -8.52 -5.59 -17.97
N ALA A 187 -8.56 -4.80 -16.89
CA ALA A 187 -9.51 -3.70 -16.74
C ALA A 187 -9.35 -2.65 -17.87
N LEU A 188 -8.11 -2.28 -18.22
CA LEU A 188 -7.83 -1.33 -19.29
C LEU A 188 -8.26 -1.87 -20.66
N THR A 189 -8.07 -3.17 -20.89
CA THR A 189 -8.51 -3.84 -22.13
C THR A 189 -10.05 -3.86 -22.23
N ALA A 190 -10.75 -4.15 -21.12
CA ALA A 190 -12.20 -4.09 -21.06
C ALA A 190 -12.72 -2.66 -21.32
N LEU A 191 -12.10 -1.66 -20.70
CA LEU A 191 -12.47 -0.26 -20.89
C LEU A 191 -12.26 0.19 -22.34
N GLN A 192 -11.18 -0.25 -23.00
CA GLN A 192 -10.96 0.00 -24.43
C GLN A 192 -12.04 -0.62 -25.31
N ALA A 193 -12.50 -1.83 -24.98
CA ALA A 193 -13.59 -2.49 -25.71
C ALA A 193 -14.92 -1.73 -25.55
N GLU A 194 -15.23 -1.30 -24.33
CA GLU A 194 -16.43 -0.51 -24.02
C GLU A 194 -16.41 0.85 -24.72
N LEU A 195 -15.26 1.53 -24.75
CA LEU A 195 -15.07 2.79 -25.48
C LEU A 195 -15.26 2.60 -27.00
N LYS A 196 -14.80 1.46 -27.55
CA LYS A 196 -15.01 1.13 -28.96
C LYS A 196 -16.48 0.88 -29.26
N GLN A 197 -17.21 0.20 -28.38
CA GLN A 197 -18.65 -0.03 -28.50
C GLN A 197 -19.43 1.30 -28.41
N ALA A 198 -19.13 2.15 -27.42
CA ALA A 198 -19.76 3.45 -27.28
C ALA A 198 -19.54 4.34 -28.52
N ARG A 199 -18.36 4.28 -29.14
CA ARG A 199 -18.08 4.96 -30.42
C ARG A 199 -18.92 4.42 -31.57
N GLN A 200 -19.16 3.11 -31.64
CA GLN A 200 -20.04 2.52 -32.65
C GLN A 200 -21.49 2.93 -32.46
N GLU A 201 -21.99 2.91 -31.22
CA GLU A 201 -23.34 3.36 -30.88
C GLU A 201 -23.53 4.85 -31.20
N THR A 202 -22.53 5.69 -30.89
CA THR A 202 -22.54 7.12 -31.24
C THR A 202 -22.58 7.31 -32.75
N ALA A 203 -21.81 6.54 -33.53
CA ALA A 203 -21.83 6.61 -35.00
C ALA A 203 -23.17 6.16 -35.59
N GLN A 204 -23.81 5.15 -34.99
CA GLN A 204 -25.16 4.72 -35.39
C GLN A 204 -26.21 5.78 -35.07
N ALA A 205 -26.12 6.40 -33.89
CA ALA A 205 -27.01 7.50 -33.50
C ALA A 205 -26.85 8.72 -34.42
N GLN A 206 -25.62 9.04 -34.85
CA GLN A 206 -25.37 10.10 -35.84
C GLN A 206 -26.04 9.79 -37.18
N LYS A 207 -25.89 8.57 -37.70
CA LYS A 207 -26.59 8.16 -38.94
C LYS A 207 -28.11 8.23 -38.80
N ALA A 208 -28.65 7.77 -37.68
CA ALA A 208 -30.08 7.86 -37.43
C ALA A 208 -30.56 9.32 -37.36
N ALA A 209 -29.76 10.21 -36.78
CA ALA A 209 -30.06 11.64 -36.75
C ALA A 209 -30.03 12.26 -38.17
N GLU A 210 -29.05 11.89 -39.00
CA GLU A 210 -28.99 12.32 -40.42
C GLU A 210 -30.22 11.83 -41.20
N ASP A 211 -30.63 10.57 -41.03
CA ASP A 211 -31.82 10.01 -41.66
C ASP A 211 -33.11 10.72 -41.21
N ILE A 212 -33.23 11.03 -39.91
CA ILE A 212 -34.35 11.82 -39.38
C ILE A 212 -34.33 13.22 -39.99
N GLN A 213 -33.16 13.86 -40.09
CA GLN A 213 -33.04 15.20 -40.66
C GLN A 213 -33.43 15.23 -42.14
N LEU A 214 -33.02 14.24 -42.94
CA LEU A 214 -33.48 14.07 -44.32
C LEU A 214 -35.00 13.88 -44.39
N LYS A 215 -35.57 13.08 -43.48
CA LYS A 215 -37.02 12.86 -43.43
C LYS A 215 -37.78 14.13 -43.07
N VAL A 216 -37.28 14.92 -42.13
CA VAL A 216 -37.85 16.24 -41.79
C VAL A 216 -37.80 17.18 -43.00
N ILE A 217 -36.69 17.24 -43.74
CA ILE A 217 -36.60 18.04 -44.96
C ILE A 217 -37.64 17.59 -45.99
N SER A 218 -37.80 16.28 -46.20
CA SER A 218 -38.80 15.74 -47.14
C SER A 218 -40.24 16.04 -46.72
N LEU A 219 -40.54 15.99 -45.42
CA LEU A 219 -41.86 16.33 -44.89
C LEU A 219 -42.12 17.83 -45.01
N GLN A 220 -41.10 18.66 -44.80
CA GLN A 220 -41.20 20.11 -44.99
C GLN A 220 -41.52 20.44 -46.46
N GLN A 221 -40.81 19.82 -47.42
CA GLN A 221 -41.10 20.01 -48.84
C GLN A 221 -42.52 19.57 -49.22
N ALA A 222 -42.97 18.43 -48.70
CA ALA A 222 -44.35 17.97 -48.93
C ALA A 222 -45.39 18.91 -48.30
N GLN A 223 -45.09 19.51 -47.15
CA GLN A 223 -45.93 20.52 -46.53
C GLN A 223 -45.99 21.79 -47.37
N ASP A 224 -44.85 22.29 -47.86
CA ASP A 224 -44.78 23.47 -48.72
C ASP A 224 -45.58 23.25 -50.03
N GLU A 225 -45.49 22.07 -50.64
CA GLU A 225 -46.29 21.70 -51.82
C GLU A 225 -47.79 21.67 -51.51
N LEU A 226 -48.19 21.15 -50.34
CA LEU A 226 -49.58 21.14 -49.89
C LEU A 226 -50.12 22.56 -49.62
N GLU A 227 -49.30 23.44 -49.03
CA GLU A 227 -49.65 24.84 -48.83
C GLU A 227 -49.83 25.59 -50.16
N GLU A 228 -48.96 25.33 -51.15
CA GLU A 228 -49.09 25.88 -52.51
C GLU A 228 -50.37 25.37 -53.21
N GLN A 229 -50.66 24.07 -53.11
CA GLN A 229 -51.91 23.51 -53.64
C GLN A 229 -53.14 24.13 -53.00
N LEU A 230 -53.14 24.31 -51.67
CA LEU A 230 -54.23 24.94 -50.95
C LEU A 230 -54.44 26.40 -51.39
N GLN A 231 -53.36 27.17 -51.56
CA GLN A 231 -53.45 28.54 -52.07
C GLN A 231 -54.02 28.58 -53.49
N ASN A 232 -53.59 27.68 -54.37
CA ASN A 232 -54.12 27.57 -55.73
C ASN A 232 -55.61 27.20 -55.74
N GLU A 233 -56.04 26.25 -54.91
CA GLU A 233 -57.47 25.93 -54.75
C GLU A 233 -58.28 27.10 -54.20
N GLN A 234 -57.75 27.83 -53.21
CA GLN A 234 -58.40 29.02 -52.67
C GLN A 234 -58.57 30.11 -53.74
N GLN A 235 -57.55 30.38 -54.55
CA GLN A 235 -57.65 31.32 -55.67
C GLN A 235 -58.66 30.86 -56.71
N LEU A 236 -58.67 29.58 -57.07
CA LEU A 236 -59.63 29.02 -58.01
C LEU A 236 -61.07 29.15 -57.49
N ASN A 237 -61.30 28.88 -56.21
CA ASN A 237 -62.60 29.05 -55.58
C ASN A 237 -63.03 30.52 -55.53
N GLN A 238 -62.13 31.46 -55.25
CA GLN A 238 -62.44 32.89 -55.34
C GLN A 238 -62.84 33.30 -56.76
N GLN A 239 -62.13 32.83 -57.78
CA GLN A 239 -62.48 33.10 -59.19
C GLN A 239 -63.85 32.50 -59.56
N LYS A 240 -64.16 31.27 -59.13
CA LYS A 240 -65.48 30.66 -59.34
C LYS A 240 -66.58 31.48 -58.66
N LEU A 241 -66.33 31.97 -57.46
CA LEU A 241 -67.28 32.77 -56.70
C LEU A 241 -67.54 34.13 -57.37
N GLN A 242 -66.49 34.77 -57.90
CA GLN A 242 -66.64 35.98 -58.73
C GLN A 242 -67.44 35.72 -60.00
N LYS A 243 -67.19 34.60 -60.71
CA LYS A 243 -67.96 34.22 -61.89
C LYS A 243 -69.44 34.02 -61.57
N LEU A 244 -69.74 33.28 -60.51
CA LEU A 244 -71.12 33.09 -60.04
C LEU A 244 -71.78 34.41 -59.65
N GLN A 245 -71.06 35.34 -59.00
CA GLN A 245 -71.59 36.68 -58.72
C GLN A 245 -71.90 37.47 -59.99
N THR A 246 -71.03 37.41 -61.01
CA THR A 246 -71.30 38.08 -62.30
C THR A 246 -72.46 37.43 -63.07
N GLU A 247 -72.59 36.11 -63.04
CA GLU A 247 -73.72 35.39 -63.66
C GLU A 247 -75.03 35.74 -62.96
N LEU A 248 -75.01 35.84 -61.63
CA LEU A 248 -76.18 36.22 -60.83
C LEU A 248 -76.60 37.68 -61.12
N ALA A 249 -75.64 38.60 -61.20
CA ALA A 249 -75.90 39.98 -61.60
C ALA A 249 -76.46 40.11 -63.03
N ALA A 250 -75.96 39.29 -63.97
CA ALA A 250 -76.50 39.24 -65.34
C ALA A 250 -77.94 38.72 -65.36
N ALA A 251 -78.25 37.67 -64.59
CA ALA A 251 -79.60 37.14 -64.45
C ALA A 251 -80.56 38.17 -63.80
N GLU A 252 -80.11 38.94 -62.81
CA GLU A 252 -80.87 40.06 -62.24
C GLU A 252 -81.15 41.16 -63.28
N GLN A 253 -80.20 41.45 -64.17
CA GLN A 253 -80.36 42.44 -65.23
C GLN A 253 -81.37 41.99 -66.32
N GLU A 254 -81.51 40.68 -66.57
CA GLU A 254 -82.52 40.12 -67.48
C GLU A 254 -83.94 40.13 -66.87
N LEU A 255 -84.08 40.23 -65.55
CA LEU A 255 -85.37 40.34 -64.86
C LEU A 255 -86.06 41.70 -65.05
N GLU A 256 -85.30 42.77 -65.24
CA GLU A 256 -85.79 44.14 -65.44
C GLU A 256 -86.66 44.33 -66.71
N PRO A 257 -86.28 43.84 -67.90
CA PRO A 257 -87.15 43.89 -69.09
C PRO A 257 -88.37 42.98 -68.99
N LEU A 258 -88.31 41.87 -68.22
CA LEU A 258 -89.46 41.01 -67.97
C LEU A 258 -90.50 41.68 -67.07
N GLN A 259 -90.08 42.38 -66.01
CA GLN A 259 -90.97 43.22 -65.20
C GLN A 259 -91.65 44.32 -66.03
N ASN A 260 -90.92 44.94 -66.96
CA ASN A 260 -91.50 45.94 -67.87
C ASN A 260 -92.52 45.33 -68.83
N LYS A 261 -92.32 44.10 -69.32
CA LYS A 261 -93.31 43.38 -70.14
C LYS A 261 -94.59 43.04 -69.36
N ILE A 262 -94.48 42.70 -68.08
CA ILE A 262 -95.65 42.45 -67.21
C ILE A 262 -96.48 43.72 -67.05
N LYS A 263 -95.85 44.88 -66.80
CA LYS A 263 -96.56 46.17 -66.70
C LYS A 263 -97.31 46.54 -67.98
N VAL A 264 -96.74 46.24 -69.15
CA VAL A 264 -97.41 46.49 -70.45
C VAL A 264 -98.62 45.56 -70.65
N ALA A 265 -98.53 44.31 -70.19
CA ALA A 265 -99.65 43.37 -70.24
C ALA A 265 -100.82 43.79 -69.34
N GLU A 266 -100.55 44.29 -68.13
CA GLU A 266 -101.57 44.82 -67.21
C GLU A 266 -102.32 46.04 -67.78
N GLN A 267 -101.62 46.91 -68.53
CA GLN A 267 -102.24 48.07 -69.19
C GLN A 267 -103.17 47.65 -70.34
N ALA A 268 -102.83 46.60 -71.09
CA ALA A 268 -103.69 46.06 -72.14
C ALA A 268 -104.97 45.43 -71.56
N GLU A 269 -104.87 44.77 -70.40
CA GLU A 269 -106.01 44.16 -69.71
C GLU A 269 -107.03 45.21 -69.22
N GLN A 270 -106.56 46.38 -68.77
CA GLN A 270 -107.44 47.51 -68.42
C GLN A 270 -108.19 48.10 -69.64
N GLN A 271 -107.59 48.10 -70.83
CA GLN A 271 -108.24 48.59 -72.07
C GLN A 271 -109.33 47.64 -72.58
N ILE A 272 -109.18 46.33 -72.41
CA ILE A 272 -110.21 45.35 -72.79
C ILE A 272 -111.45 45.50 -71.91
N LYS A 273 -111.27 45.80 -70.62
CA LYS A 273 -112.37 45.97 -69.66
C LYS A 273 -113.25 47.20 -69.96
N THR A 274 -112.67 48.29 -70.46
CA THR A 274 -113.41 49.48 -70.91
C THR A 274 -114.16 49.25 -72.21
N LEU A 275 -113.62 48.46 -73.14
CA LEU A 275 -114.32 48.10 -74.38
C LEU A 275 -115.55 47.20 -74.13
N GLN A 276 -115.46 46.25 -73.18
CA GLN A 276 -116.61 45.41 -72.80
C GLN A 276 -117.76 46.21 -72.16
N GLN A 277 -117.46 47.27 -71.41
CA GLN A 277 -118.49 48.15 -70.84
C GLN A 277 -119.19 49.02 -71.91
N ALA A 278 -118.50 49.36 -73.00
CA ALA A 278 -119.09 50.07 -74.13
C ALA A 278 -120.02 49.16 -74.96
N GLU A 279 -119.64 47.90 -75.15
CA GLU A 279 -120.45 46.89 -75.88
C GLU A 279 -121.79 46.61 -75.19
N ALA A 280 -121.81 46.51 -73.86
CA ALA A 280 -123.05 46.33 -73.09
C ALA A 280 -124.03 47.51 -73.24
N LYS A 281 -123.50 48.72 -73.46
CA LYS A 281 -124.30 49.95 -73.61
C LYS A 281 -124.98 50.03 -74.98
N VAL A 282 -124.29 49.62 -76.04
CA VAL A 282 -124.84 49.56 -77.41
C VAL A 282 -125.93 48.49 -77.54
N LYS A 283 -125.79 47.37 -76.82
CA LYS A 283 -126.79 46.28 -76.84
C LYS A 283 -128.13 46.70 -76.23
N ALA A 284 -128.10 47.55 -75.20
CA ALA A 284 -129.31 48.07 -74.56
C ALA A 284 -130.08 49.09 -75.44
N GLU A 285 -129.38 49.85 -76.28
CA GLU A 285 -130.01 50.81 -77.22
C GLU A 285 -130.68 50.10 -78.43
N LEU A 286 -130.19 48.91 -78.81
CA LEU A 286 -130.75 48.11 -79.91
C LEU A 286 -132.10 47.44 -79.54
N GLU A 287 -132.25 46.96 -78.30
CA GLU A 287 -133.49 46.33 -77.82
C GLU A 287 -134.64 47.34 -77.64
N ALA A 288 -134.32 48.60 -77.32
CA ALA A 288 -135.32 49.68 -77.21
C ALA A 288 -135.94 50.06 -78.57
N ALA A 289 -135.19 49.97 -79.67
CA ALA A 289 -135.68 50.31 -81.01
C ALA A 289 -136.56 49.21 -81.66
N GLN A 290 -136.34 47.94 -81.31
CA GLN A 290 -137.12 46.81 -81.84
C GLN A 290 -138.54 46.72 -81.23
N LYS A 291 -138.70 47.14 -79.97
CA LYS A 291 -140.00 47.09 -79.26
C LYS A 291 -141.02 48.10 -79.81
N THR A 292 -140.57 49.24 -80.31
CA THR A 292 -141.41 50.31 -80.87
C THR A 292 -141.93 49.98 -82.27
N SER A 293 -141.25 49.11 -83.01
CA SER A 293 -141.64 48.71 -84.38
C SER A 293 -142.73 47.61 -84.43
N GLN A 294 -142.88 46.81 -83.37
CA GLN A 294 -143.88 45.73 -83.32
C GLN A 294 -145.29 46.22 -82.94
N GLN A 295 -145.39 47.36 -82.26
CA GLN A 295 -146.64 47.89 -81.70
C GLN A 295 -147.49 48.68 -82.73
N ALA A 296 -146.90 49.12 -83.85
CA ALA A 296 -147.59 49.89 -84.90
C ALA A 296 -148.23 49.02 -86.00
N LEU A 297 -148.02 47.69 -85.99
CA LEU A 297 -148.48 46.77 -87.03
C LEU A 297 -149.73 45.96 -86.65
N GLN A 298 -150.17 45.99 -85.39
CA GLN A 298 -151.34 45.25 -84.89
C GLN A 298 -152.67 46.04 -84.92
N ASP A 299 -152.65 47.38 -84.98
CA ASP A 299 -153.86 48.23 -84.95
C ASP A 299 -154.55 48.43 -86.32
N LEU A 300 -154.04 47.82 -87.39
CA LEU A 300 -154.51 48.01 -88.78
C LEU A 300 -155.24 46.80 -89.38
N GLN A 301 -155.49 45.72 -88.62
CA GLN A 301 -156.03 44.44 -89.14
C GLN A 301 -157.37 43.95 -88.54
N THR A 302 -158.07 44.72 -87.70
CA THR A 302 -159.33 44.28 -87.04
C THR A 302 -160.54 45.21 -87.24
N ARG A 303 -160.59 45.96 -88.34
CA ARG A 303 -161.72 46.87 -88.66
C ARG A 303 -162.69 46.49 -89.78
N ASP A 304 -162.58 45.32 -90.43
CA ASP A 304 -163.50 44.97 -91.55
C ASP A 304 -163.74 43.45 -91.71
N HIS A 305 -164.31 42.78 -90.70
CA HIS A 305 -164.95 41.47 -90.91
C HIS A 305 -166.14 41.20 -89.96
N ASP A 306 -167.27 41.84 -90.30
CA ASP A 306 -168.61 41.23 -90.24
C ASP A 306 -169.62 41.78 -89.22
N VAL A 307 -170.25 42.85 -89.71
CA VAL A 307 -171.59 43.37 -89.43
C VAL A 307 -172.67 42.54 -90.13
N THR A 308 -172.59 41.21 -90.22
CA THR A 308 -173.71 40.48 -90.83
C THR A 308 -173.86 39.09 -90.26
N GLU A 309 -175.07 38.85 -89.74
CA GLU A 309 -175.64 37.54 -89.41
C GLU A 309 -175.18 37.04 -88.02
N LEU A 310 -175.97 37.14 -86.95
CA LEU A 310 -177.41 36.85 -86.83
C LEU A 310 -177.94 37.54 -85.56
N GLN A 311 -178.66 38.67 -85.60
CA GLN A 311 -180.08 38.78 -85.94
C GLN A 311 -180.87 37.45 -85.98
N ALA A 312 -180.78 36.64 -84.95
CA ALA A 312 -181.84 35.70 -84.59
C ALA A 312 -181.78 35.37 -83.09
N MET A 313 -182.70 36.00 -82.35
CA MET A 313 -183.14 35.67 -80.98
C MET A 313 -182.22 36.22 -79.87
N LEU A 314 -182.55 37.25 -79.09
CA LEU A 314 -183.88 37.75 -78.69
C LEU A 314 -184.90 36.64 -78.42
N ASP A 315 -184.45 35.62 -77.73
CA ASP A 315 -185.29 34.98 -76.73
C ASP A 315 -184.39 34.66 -75.53
N GLU A 316 -184.69 35.41 -74.47
CA GLU A 316 -184.78 34.84 -73.13
C GLU A 316 -183.47 34.55 -72.40
N PHE A 317 -183.12 35.19 -71.30
CA PHE A 317 -183.86 36.02 -70.34
C PHE A 317 -182.72 36.60 -69.46
N GLU A 318 -182.70 37.84 -69.02
CA GLU A 318 -183.68 38.35 -68.05
C GLU A 318 -184.09 37.27 -67.00
N SER A 319 -183.14 36.43 -66.60
CA SER A 319 -183.24 35.63 -65.38
C SER A 319 -181.94 35.72 -64.61
N LYS A 320 -181.93 36.78 -63.79
CA LYS A 320 -181.10 37.08 -62.60
C LYS A 320 -179.87 37.94 -62.90
N LEU A 321 -179.92 39.28 -62.86
CA LEU A 321 -180.47 40.18 -61.85
C LEU A 321 -180.34 39.67 -60.40
N GLN A 322 -179.37 40.23 -59.68
CA GLN A 322 -179.28 40.28 -58.21
C GLN A 322 -179.25 38.93 -57.46
N GLN A 323 -178.03 38.49 -57.16
CA GLN A 323 -177.67 38.07 -55.81
C GLN A 323 -176.14 38.24 -55.66
N ALA A 324 -175.72 39.38 -55.11
CA ALA A 324 -175.44 39.56 -53.68
C ALA A 324 -174.02 39.11 -53.33
N THR A 325 -173.07 40.03 -53.20
CA THR A 325 -172.77 40.72 -51.92
C THR A 325 -172.27 39.77 -50.84
N LYS A 326 -170.95 39.80 -50.58
CA LYS A 326 -170.34 39.72 -49.23
C LYS A 326 -168.80 39.85 -49.34
N THR A 327 -168.24 40.97 -48.87
CA THR A 327 -167.50 41.12 -47.58
C THR A 327 -166.00 40.80 -47.71
N GLU A 328 -165.10 41.76 -47.44
CA GLU A 328 -164.48 41.99 -46.10
C GLU A 328 -163.22 41.09 -46.00
N THR A 329 -162.03 41.48 -45.54
CA THR A 329 -161.74 42.21 -44.30
C THR A 329 -160.22 42.48 -44.18
N GLN A 330 -159.84 43.73 -43.86
CA GLN A 330 -158.77 44.23 -42.95
C GLN A 330 -157.28 43.88 -43.23
N ALA A 331 -156.30 44.82 -43.29
CA ALA A 331 -155.95 46.01 -42.49
C ALA A 331 -155.20 45.74 -41.15
N VAL A 332 -153.96 46.29 -41.09
CA VAL A 332 -153.31 46.99 -39.94
C VAL A 332 -153.27 46.35 -38.55
N ALA A 333 -152.06 46.12 -38.04
CA ALA A 333 -151.63 46.40 -36.65
C ALA A 333 -150.10 46.16 -36.52
N LEU A 334 -149.30 47.23 -36.32
CA LEU A 334 -148.78 47.69 -35.02
C LEU A 334 -147.72 46.75 -34.41
N THR A 335 -146.43 47.07 -34.47
CA THR A 335 -145.70 48.02 -33.60
C THR A 335 -145.45 47.51 -32.17
N LYS A 336 -144.28 47.87 -31.64
CA LYS A 336 -143.73 47.66 -30.28
C LYS A 336 -143.08 46.29 -30.13
N ARG A 337 -141.80 46.21 -29.74
CA ARG A 337 -141.22 46.89 -28.57
C ARG A 337 -139.69 46.78 -28.71
N LEU A 338 -138.93 47.84 -28.94
CA LEU A 338 -138.77 49.00 -28.05
C LEU A 338 -138.56 48.58 -26.60
N GLN A 339 -137.38 48.05 -26.36
CA GLN A 339 -136.69 48.14 -25.09
C GLN A 339 -135.20 47.96 -25.42
N ALA A 340 -134.59 48.81 -26.26
CA ALA A 340 -134.04 50.11 -25.86
C ALA A 340 -133.15 49.95 -24.62
N GLN A 341 -131.84 50.10 -24.80
CA GLN A 341 -131.15 51.26 -24.24
C GLN A 341 -131.42 51.44 -22.75
N LEU A 342 -130.54 50.86 -21.94
CA LEU A 342 -130.06 51.34 -20.65
C LEU A 342 -128.83 50.46 -20.37
N ASP A 343 -127.62 50.91 -20.15
CA ASP A 343 -127.17 52.27 -20.02
C ASP A 343 -125.64 52.28 -20.08
N GLN A 344 -125.16 53.44 -20.45
CA GLN A 344 -123.79 53.87 -20.47
C GLN A 344 -123.18 53.87 -19.05
N LEU A 345 -121.85 53.92 -19.00
CA LEU A 345 -121.03 54.32 -17.84
C LEU A 345 -120.89 53.31 -16.71
N GLN A 346 -119.68 52.78 -16.54
CA GLN A 346 -118.81 53.26 -15.46
C GLN A 346 -117.39 52.72 -15.60
N LYS A 347 -116.45 53.65 -15.41
CA LYS A 347 -115.02 53.43 -15.32
C LYS A 347 -114.69 52.45 -14.18
N SER A 348 -113.59 51.71 -14.37
CA SER A 348 -112.41 51.68 -13.49
C SER A 348 -111.94 50.30 -12.99
N SER A 349 -110.62 50.14 -13.18
CA SER A 349 -109.63 49.55 -12.29
C SER A 349 -109.53 48.02 -12.09
N ASN A 350 -108.34 47.56 -12.47
CA ASN A 350 -107.39 46.75 -11.69
C ASN A 350 -107.09 45.30 -12.11
N ALA A 351 -105.77 45.06 -12.12
CA ALA A 351 -105.02 43.84 -11.83
C ALA A 351 -104.67 42.87 -12.99
N GLN A 352 -103.41 42.99 -13.44
CA GLN A 352 -102.35 41.97 -13.64
C GLN A 352 -102.69 40.52 -14.07
N GLY A 353 -101.90 40.06 -15.05
CA GLY A 353 -101.54 38.65 -15.36
C GLY A 353 -101.14 38.52 -16.84
N ASN A 354 -99.86 38.41 -17.21
CA ASN A 354 -99.10 37.16 -17.52
C ASN A 354 -99.90 36.22 -18.48
N VAL A 355 -99.39 35.72 -19.62
CA VAL A 355 -98.14 34.99 -19.87
C VAL A 355 -97.75 35.06 -21.36
N ILE A 356 -96.44 34.92 -21.57
CA ILE A 356 -95.64 34.91 -22.79
C ILE A 356 -95.83 33.62 -23.62
N ALA A 357 -95.68 33.78 -24.93
CA ALA A 357 -95.64 32.75 -25.94
C ALA A 357 -94.32 31.94 -25.92
N ASP A 358 -94.47 30.65 -26.24
CA ASP A 358 -93.58 29.80 -27.02
C ASP A 358 -92.10 29.76 -26.69
N GLN A 359 -91.64 28.59 -26.23
CA GLN A 359 -90.35 28.05 -26.66
C GLN A 359 -90.21 26.54 -26.39
N ALA A 360 -90.26 25.78 -27.48
CA ALA A 360 -89.95 24.36 -27.57
C ALA A 360 -88.44 24.17 -27.84
N GLY A 361 -87.62 24.22 -26.79
CA GLY A 361 -86.15 24.09 -26.89
C GLY A 361 -85.44 23.54 -25.65
N MET A 362 -86.16 22.91 -24.72
CA MET A 362 -85.64 22.52 -23.38
C MET A 362 -85.60 21.00 -23.13
N ALA A 363 -85.78 20.15 -24.14
CA ALA A 363 -85.73 18.69 -23.99
C ALA A 363 -84.37 18.09 -24.37
N ASP A 364 -83.70 18.58 -25.42
CA ASP A 364 -82.44 18.00 -25.89
C ASP A 364 -81.19 18.47 -25.11
N GLN A 365 -81.22 19.65 -24.49
CA GLN A 365 -80.14 20.11 -23.59
C GLN A 365 -80.13 19.37 -22.25
N HIS A 366 -81.26 18.82 -21.80
CA HIS A 366 -81.36 18.14 -20.51
C HIS A 366 -80.87 16.68 -20.57
N SER A 367 -80.88 16.05 -21.76
CA SER A 367 -80.32 14.70 -21.97
C SER A 367 -78.80 14.73 -22.12
N ALA A 368 -78.26 15.71 -22.85
CA ALA A 368 -76.81 15.89 -23.00
C ALA A 368 -76.10 16.22 -21.67
N LEU A 369 -76.72 17.03 -20.81
CA LEU A 369 -76.19 17.36 -19.48
C LEU A 369 -76.26 16.19 -18.48
N LEU A 370 -77.15 15.22 -18.68
CA LEU A 370 -77.22 14.02 -17.84
C LEU A 370 -76.15 12.99 -18.25
N GLU A 371 -75.89 12.84 -19.54
CA GLU A 371 -74.78 11.99 -20.03
C GLU A 371 -73.40 12.57 -19.67
N GLU A 372 -73.24 13.89 -19.73
CA GLU A 372 -71.99 14.56 -19.32
C GLU A 372 -71.77 14.47 -17.80
N ARG A 373 -72.84 14.53 -17.00
CA ARG A 373 -72.80 14.29 -15.54
C ARG A 373 -72.43 12.84 -15.22
N ASP A 374 -72.99 11.87 -15.92
CA ASP A 374 -72.72 10.45 -15.65
C ASP A 374 -71.32 10.03 -16.14
N ALA A 375 -70.83 10.63 -17.23
CA ALA A 375 -69.43 10.50 -17.66
C ALA A 375 -68.45 11.15 -16.67
N ALA A 376 -68.78 12.31 -16.10
CA ALA A 376 -67.97 12.96 -15.07
C ALA A 376 -67.95 12.18 -13.74
N LEU A 377 -69.07 11.55 -13.36
CA LEU A 377 -69.16 10.68 -12.19
C LEU A 377 -68.37 9.37 -12.39
N ALA A 378 -68.34 8.81 -13.60
CA ALA A 378 -67.50 7.66 -13.93
C ALA A 378 -66.01 8.00 -13.88
N GLN A 379 -65.59 9.17 -14.37
CA GLN A 379 -64.21 9.64 -14.25
C GLN A 379 -63.80 9.92 -12.80
N LEU A 380 -64.70 10.44 -11.96
CA LEU A 380 -64.46 10.62 -10.53
C LEU A 380 -64.30 9.28 -9.79
N ALA A 381 -65.10 8.26 -10.13
CA ALA A 381 -64.97 6.92 -9.56
C ALA A 381 -63.64 6.24 -9.96
N GLU A 382 -63.17 6.46 -11.19
CA GLU A 382 -61.89 5.93 -11.67
C GLU A 382 -60.69 6.66 -11.06
N LEU A 383 -60.80 7.98 -10.86
CA LEU A 383 -59.80 8.75 -10.10
C LEU A 383 -59.75 8.34 -8.63
N GLN A 384 -60.89 8.06 -7.98
CA GLN A 384 -60.95 7.53 -6.61
C GLN A 384 -60.25 6.17 -6.50
N LYS A 385 -60.51 5.27 -7.45
CA LYS A 385 -59.85 3.95 -7.51
C LYS A 385 -58.34 4.05 -7.73
N ARG A 386 -57.90 5.05 -8.50
CA ARG A 386 -56.48 5.34 -8.74
C ARG A 386 -55.81 5.97 -7.52
N THR A 387 -56.50 6.81 -6.76
CA THR A 387 -55.99 7.32 -5.48
C THR A 387 -55.89 6.22 -4.42
N GLU A 388 -56.83 5.28 -4.37
CA GLU A 388 -56.74 4.11 -3.46
C GLU A 388 -55.57 3.20 -3.82
N ALA A 389 -55.29 2.98 -5.11
CA ALA A 389 -54.12 2.22 -5.57
C ALA A 389 -52.80 2.91 -5.20
N LEU A 390 -52.71 4.24 -5.36
CA LEU A 390 -51.52 5.01 -4.97
C LEU A 390 -51.32 5.06 -3.44
N VAL A 391 -52.41 5.04 -2.66
CA VAL A 391 -52.34 4.92 -1.19
C VAL A 391 -51.84 3.54 -0.77
N GLN A 392 -52.28 2.46 -1.43
CA GLN A 392 -51.76 1.12 -1.17
C GLN A 392 -50.29 0.99 -1.57
N GLU A 393 -49.85 1.54 -2.70
CA GLU A 393 -48.42 1.57 -3.07
C GLU A 393 -47.58 2.34 -2.05
N ARG A 394 -48.07 3.50 -1.58
CA ARG A 394 -47.41 4.27 -0.52
C ARG A 394 -47.29 3.47 0.78
N ASP A 395 -48.35 2.81 1.21
CA ASP A 395 -48.36 2.05 2.47
C ASP A 395 -47.46 0.79 2.37
N THR A 396 -47.37 0.19 1.18
CA THR A 396 -46.44 -0.92 0.91
C THR A 396 -44.98 -0.44 0.90
N ALA A 397 -44.72 0.74 0.34
CA ALA A 397 -43.39 1.36 0.37
C ALA A 397 -42.98 1.79 1.79
N LEU A 398 -43.92 2.29 2.60
CA LEU A 398 -43.68 2.62 4.01
C LEU A 398 -43.40 1.35 4.84
N ALA A 399 -44.13 0.26 4.63
CA ALA A 399 -43.88 -1.01 5.30
C ALA A 399 -42.50 -1.60 4.93
N GLN A 400 -42.08 -1.48 3.66
CA GLN A 400 -40.74 -1.90 3.22
C GLN A 400 -39.62 -1.05 3.82
N LEU A 401 -39.88 0.25 4.05
CA LEU A 401 -38.92 1.17 4.65
C LEU A 401 -38.80 0.95 6.17
N GLU A 402 -39.91 0.62 6.83
CA GLU A 402 -39.94 0.25 8.25
C GLU A 402 -39.25 -1.11 8.49
N GLN A 403 -39.41 -2.06 7.56
CA GLN A 403 -38.72 -3.35 7.59
C GLN A 403 -37.22 -3.21 7.29
N ALA A 404 -36.82 -2.34 6.36
CA ALA A 404 -35.41 -2.03 6.11
C ALA A 404 -34.74 -1.28 7.29
N GLN A 405 -35.52 -0.50 8.06
CA GLN A 405 -35.04 0.12 9.30
C GLN A 405 -34.91 -0.88 10.45
N GLN A 406 -35.80 -1.87 10.56
CA GLN A 406 -35.67 -2.95 11.55
C GLN A 406 -34.51 -3.90 11.23
N ASP A 407 -34.29 -4.25 9.96
CA ASP A 407 -33.14 -5.07 9.54
C ASP A 407 -31.80 -4.33 9.76
N ALA A 408 -31.77 -3.00 9.65
CA ALA A 408 -30.61 -2.19 9.99
C ALA A 408 -30.35 -2.10 11.51
N VAL A 409 -31.39 -2.16 12.35
CA VAL A 409 -31.26 -2.13 13.82
C VAL A 409 -30.84 -3.49 14.37
N ASP A 410 -31.37 -4.60 13.83
CA ASP A 410 -30.98 -5.97 14.22
C ASP A 410 -29.57 -6.34 13.72
N GLY A 411 -29.14 -5.78 12.58
CA GLY A 411 -27.77 -5.89 12.09
C GLY A 411 -26.73 -5.20 12.98
N ILE A 412 -27.12 -4.18 13.75
CA ILE A 412 -26.24 -3.43 14.65
C ILE A 412 -26.18 -4.05 16.06
N GLN A 413 -27.20 -4.80 16.49
CA GLN A 413 -27.25 -5.40 17.83
C GLN A 413 -26.58 -6.79 17.95
N SER A 414 -26.17 -7.41 16.83
CA SER A 414 -25.53 -8.73 16.84
C SER A 414 -23.99 -8.70 16.97
N GLN A 415 -23.36 -7.52 17.13
CA GLN A 415 -21.91 -7.35 17.28
C GLN A 415 -21.46 -6.87 18.68
N GLN A 416 -21.89 -7.55 19.74
CA GLN A 416 -21.26 -7.48 21.07
C GLN A 416 -20.98 -8.94 21.49
N ALA A 417 -19.78 -9.54 21.38
CA ALA A 417 -18.43 -9.20 21.87
C ALA A 417 -17.36 -10.12 21.16
N PRO A 418 -16.02 -9.92 21.22
CA PRO A 418 -15.27 -9.22 22.26
C PRO A 418 -14.40 -8.04 21.76
N ALA A 419 -14.55 -6.90 22.43
CA ALA A 419 -13.80 -5.66 22.19
C ALA A 419 -12.30 -5.71 22.51
N ALA A 420 -11.74 -6.87 22.93
CA ALA A 420 -10.34 -7.00 23.29
C ALA A 420 -9.42 -7.29 22.09
N ASP A 421 -9.85 -8.16 21.16
CA ASP A 421 -9.05 -8.50 19.98
C ASP A 421 -9.07 -7.38 18.93
N ILE A 422 -10.20 -6.67 18.80
CA ILE A 422 -10.32 -5.52 17.89
C ILE A 422 -9.48 -4.34 18.39
N ALA A 423 -9.37 -4.12 19.70
CA ALA A 423 -8.51 -3.06 20.25
C ALA A 423 -7.01 -3.36 20.03
N ALA A 424 -6.59 -4.62 20.17
CA ALA A 424 -5.21 -5.03 19.90
C ALA A 424 -4.86 -4.97 18.40
N GLU A 425 -5.83 -5.32 17.53
CA GLU A 425 -5.66 -5.22 16.08
C GLU A 425 -5.70 -3.76 15.60
N GLN A 426 -6.51 -2.91 16.23
CA GLN A 426 -6.51 -1.46 16.01
C GLN A 426 -5.22 -0.80 16.48
N GLU A 427 -4.65 -1.19 17.63
CA GLU A 427 -3.36 -0.65 18.09
C GLU A 427 -2.20 -1.07 17.16
N LYS A 428 -2.25 -2.30 16.64
CA LYS A 428 -1.27 -2.78 15.65
C LYS A 428 -1.40 -2.07 14.30
N LEU A 429 -2.63 -1.84 13.84
CA LEU A 429 -2.91 -1.05 12.64
C LEU A 429 -2.50 0.41 12.84
N GLN A 430 -2.70 0.98 14.02
CA GLN A 430 -2.28 2.33 14.37
C GLN A 430 -0.75 2.47 14.36
N GLN A 431 -0.02 1.51 14.92
CA GLN A 431 1.45 1.48 14.86
C GLN A 431 1.97 1.34 13.43
N GLN A 432 1.31 0.53 12.59
CA GLN A 432 1.65 0.43 11.18
C GLN A 432 1.36 1.74 10.43
N LEU A 433 0.27 2.43 10.74
CA LEU A 433 -0.05 3.73 10.18
C LEU A 433 0.99 4.79 10.59
N ASP A 434 1.42 4.83 11.86
CA ASP A 434 2.46 5.75 12.33
C ASP A 434 3.81 5.48 11.64
N GLU A 435 4.14 4.21 11.39
CA GLU A 435 5.36 3.83 10.69
C GLU A 435 5.30 4.17 9.19
N TYR A 436 4.14 3.97 8.54
CA TYR A 436 3.91 4.45 7.18
C TYR A 436 3.91 5.98 7.09
N GLU A 437 3.36 6.68 8.07
CA GLU A 437 3.36 8.15 8.12
C GLU A 437 4.79 8.69 8.28
N LYS A 438 5.62 8.02 9.08
CA LYS A 438 7.05 8.33 9.20
C LYS A 438 7.82 8.06 7.91
N GLN A 439 7.52 6.97 7.20
CA GLN A 439 8.12 6.68 5.89
C GLN A 439 7.66 7.70 4.83
N ILE A 440 6.38 8.07 4.82
CA ILE A 440 5.84 9.11 3.93
C ILE A 440 6.51 10.46 4.22
N SER A 441 6.70 10.82 5.49
CA SER A 441 7.41 12.05 5.87
C SER A 441 8.88 12.04 5.43
N ALA A 442 9.57 10.90 5.57
CA ALA A 442 10.94 10.73 5.08
C ALA A 442 11.03 10.86 3.55
N LEU A 443 10.14 10.19 2.82
CA LEU A 443 10.06 10.27 1.36
C LEU A 443 9.65 11.67 0.87
N GLN A 444 8.78 12.37 1.60
CA GLN A 444 8.45 13.77 1.32
C GLN A 444 9.68 14.68 1.49
N LYS A 445 10.49 14.44 2.53
CA LYS A 445 11.73 15.18 2.76
C LYS A 445 12.75 14.91 1.66
N GLU A 446 12.94 13.65 1.24
CA GLU A 446 13.80 13.27 0.11
C GLU A 446 13.31 13.87 -1.22
N ARG A 447 11.99 13.91 -1.43
CA ARG A 447 11.40 14.54 -2.60
C ARG A 447 11.62 16.04 -2.62
N GLU A 448 11.50 16.73 -1.48
CA GLU A 448 11.77 18.17 -1.40
C GLU A 448 13.27 18.47 -1.56
N THR A 449 14.18 17.62 -1.08
CA THR A 449 15.63 17.77 -1.37
C THR A 449 15.92 17.56 -2.85
N ALA A 450 15.37 16.51 -3.49
CA ALA A 450 15.55 16.27 -4.92
C ALA A 450 14.94 17.41 -5.77
N LYS A 451 13.80 17.96 -5.36
CA LYS A 451 13.18 19.12 -6.03
C LYS A 451 14.02 20.38 -5.89
N ARG A 452 14.67 20.58 -4.75
CA ARG A 452 15.59 21.70 -4.54
C ARG A 452 16.85 21.56 -5.38
N GLU A 453 17.45 20.37 -5.45
CA GLU A 453 18.58 20.07 -6.33
C GLU A 453 18.22 20.26 -7.81
N ALA A 454 17.04 19.83 -8.23
CA ALA A 454 16.55 20.04 -9.59
C ALA A 454 16.30 21.54 -9.90
N ALA A 455 15.83 22.32 -8.93
CA ALA A 455 15.68 23.77 -9.07
C ALA A 455 17.05 24.46 -9.19
N GLU A 456 18.04 24.05 -8.39
CA GLU A 456 19.42 24.56 -8.47
C GLU A 456 20.07 24.24 -9.82
N GLN A 457 19.86 23.03 -10.36
CA GLN A 457 20.31 22.67 -11.71
C GLN A 457 19.59 23.47 -12.80
N ARG A 458 18.29 23.75 -12.63
CA ARG A 458 17.52 24.59 -13.57
C ARG A 458 17.97 26.05 -13.55
N ASP A 459 18.25 26.61 -12.38
CA ASP A 459 18.80 27.96 -12.25
C ASP A 459 20.22 28.05 -12.82
N ALA A 460 21.05 27.01 -12.66
CA ALA A 460 22.35 26.91 -13.30
C ALA A 460 22.22 26.87 -14.84
N ALA A 461 21.27 26.10 -15.37
CA ALA A 461 21.00 26.03 -16.80
C ALA A 461 20.47 27.38 -17.35
N LEU A 462 19.59 28.06 -16.62
CA LEU A 462 19.09 29.39 -16.99
C LEU A 462 20.22 30.42 -17.02
N LYS A 463 21.13 30.41 -16.05
CA LYS A 463 22.32 31.28 -16.07
C LYS A 463 23.23 31.00 -17.26
N VAL A 464 23.41 29.73 -17.63
CA VAL A 464 24.18 29.36 -18.85
C VAL A 464 23.46 29.85 -20.11
N GLN A 465 22.14 29.77 -20.15
CA GLN A 465 21.35 30.25 -21.28
C GLN A 465 21.31 31.78 -21.37
N GLU A 466 21.18 32.50 -20.25
CA GLU A 466 21.32 33.96 -20.20
C GLU A 466 22.72 34.42 -20.64
N GLN A 467 23.76 33.67 -20.27
CA GLN A 467 25.13 33.93 -20.74
C GLN A 467 25.28 33.69 -22.24
N LEU A 468 24.61 32.68 -22.79
CA LEU A 468 24.58 32.42 -24.24
C LEU A 468 23.81 33.52 -24.99
N ASP A 469 22.66 33.96 -24.47
CA ASP A 469 21.86 35.04 -25.05
C ASP A 469 22.60 36.39 -24.97
N ALA A 470 23.28 36.68 -23.85
CA ALA A 470 24.12 37.88 -23.71
C ALA A 470 25.28 37.87 -24.71
N MET A 471 25.88 36.71 -24.95
CA MET A 471 26.96 36.52 -25.92
C MET A 471 26.47 36.64 -27.37
N GLN A 472 25.27 36.13 -27.69
CA GLN A 472 24.63 36.36 -28.99
C GLN A 472 24.26 37.83 -29.20
N LYS A 473 23.79 38.52 -28.15
CA LYS A 473 23.42 39.94 -28.23
C LYS A 473 24.65 40.84 -28.41
N ALA A 474 25.78 40.48 -27.80
CA ALA A 474 27.07 41.13 -28.01
C ALA A 474 27.67 40.87 -29.40
N GLN A 475 27.33 39.73 -30.05
CA GLN A 475 27.71 39.45 -31.43
C GLN A 475 26.87 40.20 -32.49
N VAL A 476 25.70 40.74 -32.12
CA VAL A 476 24.79 41.44 -33.04
C VAL A 476 24.94 42.97 -32.97
N SER A 477 25.60 43.52 -31.96
CA SER A 477 25.95 44.95 -31.91
C SER A 477 27.31 45.20 -32.57
N ASP A 478 27.25 45.62 -33.83
CA ASP A 478 28.37 45.76 -34.78
C ASP A 478 29.28 46.99 -34.55
N GLU A 479 29.44 47.45 -33.31
CA GLU A 479 30.41 48.51 -32.93
C GLU A 479 30.89 48.24 -31.50
N ALA A 480 32.06 47.63 -31.34
CA ALA A 480 32.57 47.25 -30.02
C ALA A 480 34.10 47.39 -29.96
N ASP A 481 34.53 48.34 -29.12
CA ASP A 481 35.89 48.79 -28.87
C ASP A 481 36.85 47.65 -28.44
N GLU A 482 38.17 47.91 -28.49
CA GLU A 482 39.25 47.02 -28.02
C GLU A 482 39.00 46.40 -26.62
N ALA A 483 38.18 47.04 -25.78
CA ALA A 483 37.74 46.57 -24.48
C ALA A 483 36.80 45.35 -24.54
N ASP A 484 35.91 45.26 -25.52
CA ASP A 484 34.96 44.16 -25.67
C ASP A 484 35.62 42.89 -26.23
N ILE A 485 36.62 43.05 -27.09
CA ILE A 485 37.49 41.95 -27.54
C ILE A 485 38.29 41.40 -26.35
N HIS A 486 38.78 42.28 -25.47
CA HIS A 486 39.46 41.88 -24.24
C HIS A 486 38.55 41.16 -23.24
N ALA A 487 37.30 41.61 -23.10
CA ALA A 487 36.30 40.96 -22.27
C ALA A 487 35.91 39.58 -22.81
N ALA A 488 35.71 39.45 -24.13
CA ALA A 488 35.44 38.17 -24.79
C ALA A 488 36.62 37.19 -24.64
N LEU A 489 37.87 37.65 -24.77
CA LEU A 489 39.06 36.84 -24.51
C LEU A 489 39.17 36.42 -23.04
N ALA A 490 38.82 37.29 -22.09
CA ALA A 490 38.79 36.95 -20.67
C ALA A 490 37.71 35.90 -20.37
N GLN A 491 36.54 36.01 -20.97
CA GLN A 491 35.44 35.04 -20.84
C GLN A 491 35.81 33.69 -21.48
N LEU A 492 36.45 33.67 -22.65
CA LEU A 492 36.94 32.44 -23.27
C LEU A 492 38.05 31.78 -22.45
N LYS A 493 38.95 32.56 -21.82
CA LYS A 493 39.94 32.03 -20.88
C LYS A 493 39.28 31.42 -19.64
N SER A 494 38.24 32.07 -19.11
CA SER A 494 37.46 31.56 -17.98
C SER A 494 36.74 30.25 -18.35
N ASN A 495 36.08 30.20 -19.51
CA ASN A 495 35.43 28.98 -20.00
C ASN A 495 36.44 27.86 -20.27
N ASN A 496 37.62 28.17 -20.81
CA ASN A 496 38.68 27.19 -20.98
C ASN A 496 39.23 26.69 -19.63
N ALA A 497 39.31 27.56 -18.62
CA ALA A 497 39.68 27.16 -17.26
C ALA A 497 38.62 26.25 -16.63
N MET A 498 37.33 26.58 -16.78
CA MET A 498 36.22 25.76 -16.29
C MET A 498 36.17 24.39 -16.99
N LEU A 499 36.36 24.33 -18.31
CA LEU A 499 36.44 23.06 -19.04
C LEU A 499 37.66 22.23 -18.62
N LYS A 500 38.80 22.87 -18.34
CA LYS A 500 39.97 22.20 -17.78
C LYS A 500 39.67 21.63 -16.39
N GLU A 501 38.99 22.38 -15.53
CA GLU A 501 38.57 21.93 -14.21
C GLU A 501 37.59 20.76 -14.30
N GLN A 502 36.57 20.84 -15.17
CA GLN A 502 35.64 19.75 -15.41
C GLN A 502 36.35 18.49 -15.97
N SER A 503 37.34 18.68 -16.85
CA SER A 503 38.16 17.58 -17.36
C SER A 503 39.02 16.95 -16.27
N ALA A 504 39.55 17.76 -15.34
CA ALA A 504 40.33 17.29 -14.20
C ALA A 504 39.46 16.54 -13.18
N ILE A 505 38.25 17.03 -12.90
CA ILE A 505 37.27 16.33 -12.04
C ILE A 505 36.89 14.99 -12.67
N THR A 506 36.62 14.96 -13.97
CA THR A 506 36.28 13.71 -14.68
C THR A 506 37.46 12.73 -14.66
N ALA A 507 38.69 13.21 -14.87
CA ALA A 507 39.89 12.39 -14.79
C ALA A 507 40.11 11.82 -13.38
N ASN A 508 39.90 12.62 -12.33
CA ASN A 508 39.98 12.16 -10.95
C ASN A 508 38.91 11.13 -10.65
N HIS A 509 37.66 11.35 -11.07
CA HIS A 509 36.59 10.37 -10.87
C HIS A 509 36.90 9.04 -11.58
N GLN A 510 37.46 9.08 -12.79
CA GLN A 510 37.92 7.87 -13.48
C GLN A 510 39.10 7.19 -12.77
N ALA A 511 40.00 7.95 -12.14
CA ALA A 511 41.10 7.41 -11.36
C ALA A 511 40.59 6.71 -10.08
N GLU A 512 39.67 7.34 -9.35
CA GLU A 512 39.00 6.78 -8.16
C GLU A 512 38.24 5.49 -8.51
N GLN A 513 37.51 5.48 -9.64
CA GLN A 513 36.85 4.26 -10.13
C GLN A 513 37.85 3.14 -10.43
N ARG A 514 38.98 3.45 -11.07
CA ARG A 514 40.03 2.46 -11.35
C ARG A 514 40.67 1.92 -10.08
N GLU A 515 40.88 2.77 -9.08
CA GLU A 515 41.40 2.36 -7.78
C GLU A 515 40.41 1.47 -7.04
N THR A 516 39.12 1.83 -7.03
CA THR A 516 38.04 1.02 -6.43
C THR A 516 37.97 -0.37 -7.10
N ILE A 517 38.02 -0.42 -8.45
CA ILE A 517 38.03 -1.70 -9.18
C ILE A 517 39.28 -2.51 -8.84
N LYS A 518 40.44 -1.86 -8.66
CA LYS A 518 41.69 -2.54 -8.26
C LYS A 518 41.56 -3.13 -6.85
N GLN A 519 41.03 -2.38 -5.89
CA GLN A 519 40.78 -2.84 -4.52
C GLN A 519 39.82 -4.03 -4.51
N LEU A 520 38.69 -3.95 -5.22
CA LEU A 520 37.74 -5.06 -5.34
C LEU A 520 38.36 -6.31 -5.97
N ARG A 521 39.23 -6.15 -6.97
CA ARG A 521 39.96 -7.29 -7.58
C ARG A 521 40.94 -7.92 -6.60
N GLU A 522 41.62 -7.10 -5.80
CA GLU A 522 42.57 -7.56 -4.78
C GLU A 522 41.84 -8.29 -3.64
N GLU A 523 40.70 -7.77 -3.19
CA GLU A 523 39.84 -8.45 -2.20
C GLU A 523 39.29 -9.78 -2.72
N LEU A 524 38.82 -9.83 -3.98
CA LEU A 524 38.36 -11.08 -4.61
C LEU A 524 39.50 -12.10 -4.74
N GLN A 525 40.71 -11.65 -5.05
CA GLN A 525 41.88 -12.52 -5.12
C GLN A 525 42.24 -13.05 -3.72
N GLN A 526 42.27 -12.20 -2.69
CA GLN A 526 42.50 -12.62 -1.30
C GLN A 526 41.44 -13.62 -0.80
N GLN A 527 40.17 -13.42 -1.16
CA GLN A 527 39.10 -14.38 -0.83
C GLN A 527 39.31 -15.72 -1.53
N ARG A 528 39.74 -15.72 -2.80
CA ARG A 528 40.04 -16.95 -3.54
C ARG A 528 41.22 -17.70 -2.92
N ASP A 529 42.28 -16.98 -2.53
CA ASP A 529 43.46 -17.58 -1.91
C ASP A 529 43.10 -18.19 -0.54
N LYS A 530 42.32 -17.48 0.29
CA LYS A 530 41.80 -18.01 1.56
C LYS A 530 40.92 -19.26 1.38
N MET A 531 40.07 -19.28 0.35
CA MET A 531 39.26 -20.47 0.03
C MET A 531 40.15 -21.65 -0.35
N HIS A 532 41.20 -21.41 -1.14
CA HIS A 532 42.14 -22.44 -1.54
C HIS A 532 42.90 -23.03 -0.33
N ASP A 533 43.39 -22.16 0.56
CA ASP A 533 44.08 -22.58 1.80
C ASP A 533 43.15 -23.40 2.70
N MET A 534 41.91 -22.95 2.89
CA MET A 534 40.90 -23.67 3.68
C MET A 534 40.60 -25.05 3.08
N GLN A 535 40.56 -25.17 1.75
CA GLN A 535 40.37 -26.44 1.06
C GLN A 535 41.56 -27.38 1.27
N MET A 536 42.79 -26.86 1.20
CA MET A 536 44.00 -27.64 1.49
C MET A 536 44.02 -28.14 2.94
N ASP A 537 43.63 -27.31 3.90
CA ASP A 537 43.52 -27.68 5.31
C ASP A 537 42.42 -28.72 5.55
N GLN A 538 41.26 -28.58 4.89
CA GLN A 538 40.20 -29.57 4.94
C GLN A 538 40.66 -30.93 4.40
N ASP A 539 41.40 -30.96 3.29
CA ASP A 539 41.97 -32.19 2.74
C ASP A 539 42.98 -32.82 3.69
N LYS A 540 43.82 -32.00 4.35
CA LYS A 540 44.80 -32.46 5.33
C LYS A 540 44.13 -33.06 6.57
N LEU A 541 43.12 -32.39 7.12
CA LEU A 541 42.33 -32.89 8.25
C LEU A 541 41.59 -34.16 7.90
N THR A 542 41.03 -34.25 6.69
CA THR A 542 40.36 -35.46 6.21
C THR A 542 41.32 -36.64 6.12
N LYS A 543 42.54 -36.42 5.60
CA LYS A 543 43.60 -37.45 5.59
C LYS A 543 43.98 -37.89 7.00
N GLN A 544 44.17 -36.95 7.92
CA GLN A 544 44.49 -37.26 9.33
C GLN A 544 43.36 -38.04 10.01
N LYS A 545 42.10 -37.64 9.79
CA LYS A 545 40.92 -38.36 10.29
C LYS A 545 40.89 -39.80 9.78
N ASN A 546 41.09 -40.01 8.48
CA ASN A 546 41.11 -41.36 7.91
C ASN A 546 42.25 -42.21 8.48
N GLN A 547 43.43 -41.63 8.73
CA GLN A 547 44.54 -42.32 9.38
C GLN A 547 44.21 -42.71 10.82
N LEU A 548 43.59 -41.82 11.59
CA LEU A 548 43.17 -42.10 12.96
C LEU A 548 42.07 -43.17 13.00
N GLU A 549 41.11 -43.13 12.07
CA GLU A 549 40.08 -44.16 11.95
C GLU A 549 40.69 -45.54 11.65
N GLN A 550 41.70 -45.60 10.77
CA GLN A 550 42.44 -46.84 10.52
C GLN A 550 43.19 -47.34 11.76
N GLN A 551 43.85 -46.46 12.51
CA GLN A 551 44.53 -46.82 13.76
C GLN A 551 43.55 -47.33 14.81
N VAL A 552 42.39 -46.67 14.97
CA VAL A 552 41.34 -47.10 15.88
C VAL A 552 40.76 -48.45 15.45
N SER A 553 40.54 -48.67 14.15
CA SER A 553 40.12 -49.98 13.63
C SER A 553 41.16 -51.05 13.97
N PHE A 554 42.44 -50.78 13.72
CA PHE A 554 43.53 -51.71 14.02
C PHE A 554 43.60 -52.08 15.51
N VAL A 555 43.48 -51.08 16.39
CA VAL A 555 43.45 -51.31 17.85
C VAL A 555 42.22 -52.13 18.25
N LYS A 556 41.05 -51.85 17.67
CA LYS A 556 39.82 -52.62 17.91
C LYS A 556 39.97 -54.07 17.46
N ASP A 557 40.50 -54.32 16.27
CA ASP A 557 40.72 -55.66 15.74
C ASP A 557 41.74 -56.44 16.57
N ASN A 558 42.81 -55.77 17.01
CA ASN A 558 43.82 -56.37 17.88
C ASN A 558 43.27 -56.68 19.28
N ALA A 559 42.50 -55.76 19.86
CA ALA A 559 41.82 -55.97 21.13
C ALA A 559 40.81 -57.12 21.04
N ALA A 560 40.00 -57.17 19.97
CA ALA A 560 39.06 -58.25 19.71
C ALA A 560 39.78 -59.61 19.59
N ALA A 561 40.86 -59.68 18.81
CA ALA A 561 41.67 -60.88 18.67
C ALA A 561 42.31 -61.32 20.01
N THR A 562 42.73 -60.36 20.84
CA THR A 562 43.28 -60.64 22.17
C THR A 562 42.21 -61.16 23.13
N ILE A 563 41.03 -60.54 23.13
CA ILE A 563 39.86 -61.00 23.90
C ILE A 563 39.47 -62.42 23.47
N GLU A 564 39.44 -62.70 22.17
CA GLU A 564 39.11 -64.03 21.65
C GLU A 564 40.14 -65.09 22.11
N ARG A 565 41.44 -64.78 22.05
CA ARG A 565 42.48 -65.68 22.58
C ARG A 565 42.33 -65.92 24.08
N LEU A 566 42.13 -64.87 24.88
CA LEU A 566 41.95 -64.98 26.32
C LEU A 566 40.70 -65.79 26.67
N THR A 567 39.62 -65.62 25.90
CA THR A 567 38.38 -66.39 26.05
C THR A 567 38.62 -67.87 25.78
N ARG A 568 39.29 -68.22 24.66
CA ARG A 568 39.66 -69.61 24.36
C ARG A 568 40.57 -70.22 25.43
N TYR A 569 41.53 -69.46 25.95
CA TYR A 569 42.39 -69.93 27.05
C TYR A 569 41.59 -70.19 28.34
N ARG A 570 40.63 -69.31 28.66
CA ARG A 570 39.73 -69.50 29.80
C ARG A 570 38.89 -70.76 29.63
N GLU A 571 38.29 -70.97 28.47
CA GLU A 571 37.50 -72.18 28.16
C GLU A 571 38.34 -73.46 28.31
N GLN A 572 39.55 -73.47 27.75
CA GLN A 572 40.47 -74.61 27.90
C GLN A 572 40.87 -74.87 29.36
N ALA A 573 41.07 -73.81 30.16
CA ALA A 573 41.36 -73.94 31.57
C ALA A 573 40.16 -74.50 32.35
N GLN A 574 38.95 -74.03 32.05
CA GLN A 574 37.71 -74.54 32.64
C GLN A 574 37.48 -76.03 32.30
N GLU A 575 37.67 -76.43 31.04
CA GLU A 575 37.59 -77.85 30.66
C GLU A 575 38.60 -78.72 31.42
N LYS A 576 39.82 -78.21 31.64
CA LYS A 576 40.84 -78.94 32.40
C LYS A 576 40.43 -79.07 33.87
N ILE A 577 39.90 -78.01 34.47
CA ILE A 577 39.38 -78.03 35.84
C ILE A 577 38.25 -79.07 35.93
N GLU A 578 37.27 -79.03 35.04
CA GLU A 578 36.15 -79.97 35.04
C GLU A 578 36.61 -81.43 34.85
N LYS A 579 37.61 -81.67 33.99
CA LYS A 579 38.24 -83.00 33.82
C LYS A 579 38.94 -83.46 35.09
N LEU A 580 39.62 -82.56 35.81
CA LEU A 580 40.28 -82.86 37.09
C LEU A 580 39.25 -83.12 38.19
N GLU A 581 38.20 -82.32 38.28
CA GLU A 581 37.08 -82.52 39.22
C GLU A 581 36.39 -83.87 38.99
N LYS A 582 36.10 -84.23 37.73
CA LYS A 582 35.57 -85.56 37.37
C LYS A 582 36.53 -86.71 37.73
N LYS A 583 37.84 -86.50 37.64
CA LYS A 583 38.83 -87.50 38.10
C LYS A 583 38.86 -87.60 39.61
N LEU A 584 38.76 -86.47 40.31
CA LEU A 584 38.74 -86.40 41.77
C LEU A 584 37.48 -87.09 42.31
N SER A 585 36.31 -86.82 41.73
CA SER A 585 35.06 -87.46 42.14
C SER A 585 35.14 -88.98 41.96
N LYS A 586 35.60 -89.45 40.80
CA LYS A 586 35.81 -90.89 40.54
C LYS A 586 36.83 -91.55 41.48
N ALA A 587 37.83 -90.82 41.94
CA ALA A 587 38.81 -91.30 42.91
C ALA A 587 38.27 -91.27 44.36
N THR A 588 37.19 -90.54 44.62
CA THR A 588 36.55 -90.46 45.94
C THR A 588 35.43 -91.50 46.09
N ASP A 589 34.84 -91.94 44.96
CA ASP A 589 33.78 -92.96 44.90
C ASP A 589 34.31 -94.42 44.79
N ALA A 590 35.63 -94.61 44.71
CA ALA A 590 36.33 -95.90 44.68
C ALA A 590 37.09 -96.12 45.99
#